data_AF-A0A182ATT3-F1
#
_entry.id   AF-A0A182ATT3-F1
#
_cell.length_a   1.000
_cell.length_b   1.000
_cell.length_c   1.000
_cell.angle_alpha   90.00
_cell.angle_beta   90.00
_cell.angle_gamma   90.00
#
_symmetry.space_group_name_H-M   'P 1'
#
loop_
_entity.id
_entity.type
_entity.pdbx_description
1 polymer ?
#
loop_
_entity_poly.entity_id
_entity_poly.type
_entity_poly.pdbx_seq_one_letter_code
_entity_poly.pdbx_strand_id
1 'polypeptide(L)' 'MSNRRQRIHELVLTLLAQQKDLELLAGEGTALPSADPGNWIERNRRVVQRYQALVRSAVTLDALVDQEVNSGLQAQDVD' A
#
# COMPACT_ATOMS: atom_id res chain seq x y z
N MET A 1 16.18 4.79 -11.36
CA MET A 1 15.20 5.30 -10.36
C MET A 1 13.73 4.98 -10.71
N SER A 2 13.33 4.89 -11.99
CA SER A 2 11.93 4.63 -12.38
C SER A 2 11.42 3.21 -12.06
N ASN A 3 12.23 2.17 -12.32
CA ASN A 3 11.77 0.77 -12.25
C ASN A 3 11.33 0.34 -10.83
N ARG A 4 12.09 0.71 -9.80
CA ARG A 4 11.76 0.35 -8.41
C ARG A 4 10.45 0.99 -7.95
N ARG A 5 10.28 2.29 -8.24
CA ARG A 5 9.03 3.01 -7.93
C ARG A 5 7.84 2.39 -8.65
N GLN A 6 8.00 1.98 -9.92
CA GLN A 6 6.96 1.30 -10.68
C GLN A 6 6.59 -0.04 -10.03
N ARG A 7 7.56 -0.90 -9.67
CA ARG A 7 7.28 -2.18 -9.00
C ARG A 7 6.54 -2.00 -7.69
N ILE A 8 6.98 -1.07 -6.85
CA ILE A 8 6.31 -0.76 -5.58
C ILE A 8 4.87 -0.28 -5.87
N HIS A 9 4.67 0.53 -6.90
CA HIS A 9 3.33 0.98 -7.29
C HIS A 9 2.42 -0.18 -7.70
N GLU A 10 2.88 -1.10 -8.55
CA GLU A 10 2.12 -2.30 -8.95
C GLU A 10 1.80 -3.20 -7.73
N LEU A 11 2.76 -3.38 -6.82
CA LEU A 11 2.55 -4.10 -5.57
C LEU A 11 1.48 -3.42 -4.71
N VAL A 12 1.50 -2.10 -4.59
CA VAL A 12 0.47 -1.34 -3.87
C VAL A 12 -0.90 -1.52 -4.51
N LEU A 13 -1.02 -1.43 -5.84
CA LEU A 13 -2.28 -1.63 -6.55
C LEU A 13 -2.84 -3.04 -6.31
N THR A 14 -1.96 -4.05 -6.35
CA THR A 14 -2.34 -5.45 -6.09
C THR A 14 -2.82 -5.65 -4.65
N LEU A 15 -2.09 -5.11 -3.66
CA LEU A 15 -2.47 -5.15 -2.25
C LEU A 15 -3.79 -4.40 -1.98
N LEU A 16 -4.00 -3.30 -2.69
CA LEU A 16 -5.24 -2.51 -2.62
C LEU A 16 -6.43 -3.29 -3.18
N ALA A 17 -6.27 -3.96 -4.33
CA ALA A 17 -7.30 -4.80 -4.94
C ALA A 17 -7.72 -5.98 -4.05
N GLN A 18 -6.82 -6.47 -3.21
CA GLN A 18 -7.11 -7.52 -2.22
C GLN A 18 -7.86 -6.98 -0.99
N GLN A 19 -7.80 -5.68 -0.71
CA GLN A 19 -8.54 -5.06 0.39
C GLN A 19 -9.99 -4.78 -0.01
N LYS A 20 -10.90 -5.68 0.36
CA LYS A 20 -12.35 -5.57 0.07
C LYS A 20 -13.05 -4.38 0.73
N ASP A 21 -12.54 -3.91 1.87
CA ASP A 21 -13.21 -2.94 2.74
C ASP A 21 -12.44 -1.62 2.89
N LEU A 22 -11.76 -1.16 1.84
CA LEU A 22 -11.19 0.19 1.86
C LEU A 22 -12.32 1.20 1.66
N GLU A 23 -12.78 1.76 2.78
CA GLU A 23 -13.72 2.87 2.75
C GLU A 23 -13.10 4.05 2.01
N LEU A 24 -13.74 4.48 0.93
CA LEU A 24 -13.35 5.69 0.22
C LEU A 24 -13.58 6.90 1.13
N LEU A 25 -12.62 7.83 1.14
CA LEU A 25 -12.68 9.09 1.91
C LEU A 25 -13.94 9.91 1.59
N ALA A 26 -14.54 9.70 0.41
CA ALA A 26 -15.78 10.28 -0.07
C ALA A 26 -16.72 9.20 -0.62
N GLY A 27 -16.90 8.08 0.10
CA GLY A 27 -17.78 6.99 -0.32
C GLY A 27 -19.15 7.48 -0.80
N GLU A 28 -19.59 6.90 -1.92
CA GLU A 28 -20.86 7.20 -2.59
C GLU A 28 -22.02 6.99 -1.60
N GLY A 29 -22.56 8.10 -1.10
CA GLY A 29 -23.64 8.09 -0.12
C GLY A 29 -23.44 9.18 0.93
N THR A 30 -24.35 10.14 0.91
CA THR A 30 -24.56 11.21 1.89
C THR A 30 -23.55 12.36 1.88
N ALA A 31 -24.04 13.48 1.33
CA ALA A 31 -23.80 14.87 1.73
C ALA A 31 -22.81 15.06 2.89
N LEU A 32 -21.86 15.99 2.69
CA LEU A 32 -21.12 16.72 3.74
C LEU A 32 -21.71 16.47 5.13
N PRO A 33 -20.99 15.81 6.07
CA PRO A 33 -21.62 15.30 7.26
C PRO A 33 -22.06 16.47 8.13
N SER A 34 -23.37 16.73 8.10
CA SER A 34 -24.08 17.49 9.14
C SER A 34 -24.00 16.78 10.50
N ALA A 35 -23.40 15.59 10.59
CA ALA A 35 -23.24 14.81 11.80
C ALA A 35 -21.74 14.62 12.12
N ASP A 36 -21.27 15.42 13.07
CA ASP A 36 -20.05 15.23 13.86
C ASP A 36 -18.69 15.22 13.12
N PRO A 37 -18.06 16.40 12.95
CA PRO A 37 -16.73 16.54 12.35
C PRO A 37 -15.65 15.65 12.99
N GLY A 38 -15.77 15.35 14.29
CA GLY A 38 -14.83 14.47 14.99
C GLY A 38 -14.83 13.04 14.45
N ASN A 39 -16.01 12.51 14.12
CA ASN A 39 -16.14 11.18 13.55
C ASN A 39 -15.57 11.09 12.13
N TRP A 40 -15.78 12.13 11.31
CA TRP A 40 -15.19 12.21 9.96
C TRP A 40 -13.67 12.26 9.99
N ILE A 41 -13.08 13.06 10.90
CA ILE A 41 -11.61 13.13 11.07
C ILE A 41 -11.05 11.77 11.49
N GLU A 42 -11.65 11.08 12.46
CA GLU A 42 -11.16 9.78 12.91
C GLU A 42 -11.33 8.70 11.83
N ARG A 43 -12.41 8.76 11.03
CA ARG A 43 -12.59 7.89 9.87
C ARG A 43 -11.49 8.10 8.84
N ASN A 44 -11.19 9.34 8.45
CA ASN A 44 -10.10 9.64 7.52
C ASN A 44 -8.74 9.21 8.07
N ARG A 45 -8.48 9.43 9.37
CA ARG A 45 -7.25 9.00 10.03
C ARG A 45 -7.07 7.48 9.89
N ARG A 46 -8.12 6.70 10.12
CA ARG A 46 -8.11 5.23 9.95
C ARG A 46 -7.83 4.82 8.51
N VAL A 47 -8.48 5.47 7.53
CA VAL A 47 -8.26 5.18 6.10
C VAL A 47 -6.82 5.47 5.68
N VAL A 48 -6.28 6.63 6.06
CA VAL A 48 -4.89 7.02 5.76
C VAL A 48 -3.89 6.05 6.41
N GLN A 49 -4.11 5.65 7.67
CA GLN A 49 -3.26 4.68 8.35
C GLN A 49 -3.24 3.32 7.64
N ARG A 50 -4.39 2.84 7.15
CA ARG A 50 -4.48 1.60 6.38
C ARG A 50 -3.71 1.71 5.06
N TYR A 51 -3.91 2.79 4.32
CA TYR A 51 -3.15 3.03 3.08
C TYR A 51 -1.63 3.06 3.33
N GLN A 52 -1.19 3.76 4.38
CA GLN A 52 0.22 3.79 4.78
C GLN A 52 0.77 2.42 5.19
N ALA A 53 -0.04 1.54 5.79
CA ALA A 53 0.36 0.18 6.10
C ALA A 53 0.55 -0.67 4.83
N LEU A 54 -0.33 -0.51 3.83
CA LEU A 54 -0.21 -1.18 2.54
C LEU A 54 1.04 -0.74 1.77
N VAL A 55 1.30 0.58 1.72
CA VAL A 55 2.51 1.11 1.09
C VAL A 55 3.77 0.59 1.76
N ARG A 56 3.83 0.59 3.11
CA ARG A 56 4.96 0.01 3.85
C ARG A 56 5.14 -1.47 3.51
N SER A 57 4.06 -2.24 3.43
CA SER A 57 4.10 -3.66 3.07
C SER A 57 4.65 -3.88 1.65
N ALA A 58 4.21 -3.10 0.67
CA ALA A 58 4.73 -3.16 -0.70
C ALA A 58 6.23 -2.85 -0.77
N VAL A 59 6.70 -1.84 -0.02
CA VAL A 59 8.13 -1.51 0.05
C VAL A 59 8.94 -2.64 0.67
N THR A 60 8.43 -3.26 1.74
CA THR A 60 9.09 -4.41 2.37
C THR A 60 9.15 -5.60 1.41
N LEU A 61 8.06 -5.91 0.71
CA LEU A 61 8.03 -6.99 -0.28
C LEU A 61 9.02 -6.74 -1.43
N ASP A 62 9.06 -5.52 -1.98
CA ASP A 62 10.05 -5.15 -3.01
C ASP A 62 11.49 -5.32 -2.50
N ALA A 63 11.76 -4.94 -1.24
CA ALA A 63 13.08 -5.11 -0.65
C ALA A 63 13.46 -6.59 -0.40
N LEU A 64 12.49 -7.44 -0.04
CA LEU A 64 12.72 -8.89 0.12
C LEU A 64 12.96 -9.55 -1.24
N VAL A 65 12.18 -9.20 -2.26
CA VAL A 65 12.38 -9.71 -3.64
C VAL A 65 13.72 -9.25 -4.19
N ASP A 66 14.09 -7.98 -4.01
CA ASP A 66 15.41 -7.48 -4.42
C ASP A 66 16.55 -8.26 -3.72
N GLN A 67 16.39 -8.63 -2.43
CA GLN A 67 17.35 -9.48 -1.72
C GLN A 67 17.43 -10.88 -2.33
N GLU A 68 16.29 -11.55 -2.56
CA GLU A 68 16.25 -12.90 -3.14
C GLU A 68 16.89 -12.95 -4.53
N VAL A 69 16.59 -11.96 -5.39
CA VAL A 69 17.20 -11.87 -6.73
C VAL A 69 18.70 -11.67 -6.63
N ASN A 70 19.17 -10.80 -5.73
CA ASN A 70 20.59 -10.49 -5.60
C ASN A 70 21.38 -11.61 -4.91
N SER A 71 20.74 -12.37 -4.00
CA SER A 71 21.29 -13.58 -3.38
C SER A 71 21.36 -14.75 -4.35
N GLY A 72 20.35 -14.92 -5.22
CA GLY A 72 20.36 -15.95 -6.27
C GLY A 72 21.47 -15.73 -7.31
N LEU A 73 21.75 -14.47 -7.65
CA LEU A 73 22.90 -14.11 -8.50
C LEU A 73 24.24 -14.46 -7.85
N GLN A 74 24.42 -14.23 -6.54
CA GLN A 74 25.65 -14.60 -5.83
C GLN A 74 25.88 -16.11 -5.74
N ALA A 75 24.81 -16.92 -5.71
CA ALA A 75 24.95 -18.37 -5.71
C ALA A 75 25.41 -18.94 -7.06
N GLN A 76 25.19 -18.21 -8.15
CA GLN A 76 25.54 -18.65 -9.51
C GLN A 76 26.98 -18.32 -9.92
N ASP A 77 27.63 -17.36 -9.24
CA ASP A 77 29.04 -16.99 -9.47
C ASP A 77 30.04 -17.88 -8.67
N VAL A 78 29.56 -18.87 -7.91
CA VAL A 78 30.38 -19.74 -7.05
C VAL A 78 30.57 -21.16 -7.62
N ASP A 79 30.13 -21.42 -8.86
CA ASP A 79 30.32 -22.71 -9.57
C ASP A 79 31.31 -22.61 -10.74
#